data_AF-A0A956F2E9-F1
#
_entry.id   AF-A0A956F2E9-F1
#
_cell.length_a   1.000
_cell.length_b   1.000
_cell.length_c   1.000
_cell.angle_alpha   90.00
_cell.angle_beta   90.00
_cell.angle_gamma   90.00
#
_symmetry.space_group_name_H-M   'P 1'
#
loop_
_entity.id
_entity.type
_entity.pdbx_description
1 polymer ?
#
loop_
_entity_poly.entity_id
_entity_poly.type
_entity_poly.pdbx_seq_one_letter_code
_entity_poly.pdbx_strand_id
1 'polypeptide(L)'
;MRVPELEGLIARRILLNYRVDPAVLARLLPSPMEPQLVGGQGVAGICLIRLEQLRPSFVGSVLPKGLTLSSENAAHRVAVRLHGKPAVYVFRRDTSSRMNHWAGACSPASTTSDSST
;
A
#
# COMPACT_ATOMS: atom_id res chain seq x y z
N MET A 1 -2.85 -19.58 -4.69
CA MET A 1 -3.90 -19.25 -3.70
C MET A 1 -4.89 -18.30 -4.37
N ARG A 2 -6.19 -18.64 -4.43
CA ARG A 2 -7.22 -17.72 -4.94
C ARG A 2 -7.66 -16.83 -3.77
N VAL A 3 -7.41 -15.53 -3.89
CA VAL A 3 -7.94 -14.56 -2.93
C VAL A 3 -9.46 -14.48 -3.18
N PRO A 4 -10.31 -14.61 -2.15
CA PRO A 4 -11.75 -14.49 -2.34
C PRO A 4 -12.10 -13.08 -2.81
N GLU A 5 -13.09 -12.97 -3.70
CA GLU A 5 -13.67 -11.68 -4.05
C GLU A 5 -14.33 -11.08 -2.81
N LEU A 6 -14.00 -9.82 -2.53
CA LEU A 6 -14.53 -9.05 -1.41
C LEU A 6 -15.32 -7.85 -1.96
N GLU A 7 -16.48 -7.60 -1.36
CA GLU A 7 -17.26 -6.38 -1.56
C GLU A 7 -17.14 -5.52 -0.30
N GLY A 8 -17.11 -4.20 -0.45
CA GLY A 8 -17.12 -3.26 0.67
C GLY A 8 -17.11 -1.80 0.22
N LEU A 9 -17.09 -0.89 1.19
CA LEU A 9 -17.08 0.55 0.97
C LEU A 9 -15.68 1.13 1.21
N ILE A 10 -15.20 1.93 0.26
CA ILE A 10 -14.05 2.80 0.49
C ILE A 10 -14.55 4.05 1.22
N ALA A 11 -14.61 3.98 2.55
CA ALA A 11 -15.10 5.08 3.39
C ALA A 11 -14.16 6.30 3.37
N ARG A 12 -12.86 6.08 3.18
CA ARG A 12 -11.85 7.15 3.07
C ARG A 12 -10.67 6.71 2.24
N ARG A 13 -10.15 7.60 1.40
CA ARG A 13 -8.88 7.41 0.70
C ARG A 13 -8.10 8.72 0.69
N ILE A 14 -6.87 8.69 1.20
CA ILE A 14 -5.95 9.83 1.21
C ILE A 14 -4.67 9.38 0.52
N LEU A 15 -4.26 10.13 -0.50
CA LEU A 15 -2.93 10.02 -1.12
C LEU A 15 -2.12 11.27 -0.76
N LEU A 16 -1.08 11.08 0.04
CA LEU A 16 -0.10 12.12 0.34
C LEU A 16 1.17 11.82 -0.46
N ASN A 17 1.62 12.75 -1.29
CA ASN A 17 2.94 12.71 -1.91
C ASN A 17 3.76 13.89 -1.41
N TYR A 18 5.02 13.65 -1.07
CA TYR A 18 5.92 14.68 -0.58
C TYR A 18 7.33 14.48 -1.14
N ARG A 19 8.09 15.57 -1.18
CA ARG A 19 9.47 15.58 -1.63
C ARG A 19 10.39 15.14 -0.51
N VAL A 20 11.42 14.39 -0.86
CA VAL A 20 12.45 13.92 0.07
C VAL A 20 13.81 14.19 -0.54
N ASP A 21 14.75 14.59 0.30
CA ASP A 21 16.14 14.73 -0.07
C ASP A 21 16.67 13.42 -0.71
N PRO A 22 17.27 13.47 -1.91
CA PRO A 22 17.78 12.29 -2.59
C PRO A 22 18.78 11.46 -1.77
N ALA A 23 19.66 12.12 -1.02
CA ALA A 23 20.67 11.47 -0.20
C ALA A 23 20.07 10.78 1.03
N VAL A 24 18.92 11.26 1.53
CA VAL A 24 18.15 10.54 2.56
C VAL A 24 17.56 9.26 1.98
N LEU A 25 16.92 9.33 0.81
CA LEU A 25 16.35 8.13 0.18
C LEU A 25 17.41 7.10 -0.19
N ALA A 26 18.53 7.51 -0.78
CA ALA A 26 19.60 6.61 -1.19
C ALA A 26 20.17 5.77 -0.03
N ARG A 27 20.15 6.30 1.20
CA ARG A 27 20.60 5.58 2.40
C ARG A 27 19.58 4.57 2.93
N LEU A 28 18.29 4.75 2.62
CA LEU A 28 17.19 3.91 3.11
C LEU A 28 16.80 2.82 2.11
N LEU A 29 17.11 3.01 0.83
CA LEU A 29 16.75 2.07 -0.20
C LEU A 29 17.71 0.87 -0.23
N PRO A 30 17.19 -0.37 -0.24
CA PRO A 30 18.03 -1.54 -0.41
C PRO A 30 18.60 -1.60 -1.83
N SER A 31 19.85 -2.03 -1.97
CA SER A 31 20.41 -2.35 -3.28
C SER A 31 19.56 -3.42 -3.98
N PRO A 32 19.30 -3.33 -5.30
CA PRO A 32 19.84 -2.39 -6.28
C PRO A 32 18.88 -1.23 -6.61
N MET A 33 18.11 -0.73 -5.63
CA MET A 33 17.15 0.36 -5.86
C MET A 33 17.83 1.73 -5.76
N GLU A 34 17.51 2.61 -6.71
CA GLU A 34 17.94 4.00 -6.72
C GLU A 34 16.74 4.94 -6.55
N PRO A 35 16.86 6.10 -5.90
CA PRO A 35 15.76 7.06 -5.84
C PRO A 35 15.36 7.54 -7.24
N GLN A 36 14.06 7.52 -7.56
CA GLN A 36 13.56 8.18 -8.76
C GLN A 36 13.39 9.68 -8.46
N LEU A 37 14.11 10.51 -9.23
CA LEU A 37 14.10 11.95 -9.03
C LEU A 37 13.12 12.65 -9.97
N VAL A 38 12.40 13.64 -9.42
CA VAL A 38 11.53 14.55 -10.16
C VAL A 38 11.93 15.97 -9.78
N GLY A 39 12.46 16.74 -10.73
CA GLY A 39 12.98 18.08 -10.46
C GLY A 39 14.11 18.09 -9.43
N GLY A 40 14.99 17.08 -9.45
CA GLY A 40 16.11 16.94 -8.52
C GLY A 40 15.74 16.49 -7.11
N GLN A 41 14.47 16.18 -6.84
CA GLN A 41 14.00 15.72 -5.54
C GLN A 41 13.46 14.30 -5.63
N GLY A 42 13.67 13.51 -4.58
CA GLY A 42 13.01 12.23 -4.43
C GLY A 42 11.53 12.40 -4.13
N VAL A 43 10.71 11.40 -4.48
CA VAL A 43 9.28 11.41 -4.18
C VAL A 43 8.92 10.22 -3.30
N ALA A 44 8.35 10.52 -2.15
CA ALA A 44 7.74 9.53 -1.26
C ALA A 44 6.25 9.82 -1.08
N GLY A 45 5.52 8.86 -0.55
CA GLY A 45 4.11 9.03 -0.28
C GLY A 45 3.56 8.06 0.74
N ILE A 46 2.37 8.41 1.24
CA ILE A 46 1.56 7.58 2.11
C ILE A 46 0.21 7.43 1.43
N CYS A 47 -0.19 6.18 1.18
CA CYS A 47 -1.54 5.86 0.78
C CYS A 47 -2.29 5.37 2.01
N LEU A 48 -3.31 6.09 2.45
CA LEU A 48 -4.21 5.65 3.53
C LEU A 48 -5.56 5.30 2.92
N ILE A 49 -6.07 4.12 3.27
CA ILE A 49 -7.38 3.66 2.85
C ILE A 49 -8.14 3.08 4.05
N ARG A 50 -9.36 3.56 4.24
CA ARG A 50 -10.33 3.00 5.18
C ARG A 50 -11.37 2.23 4.39
N LEU A 51 -11.42 0.93 4.64
CA LEU A 51 -12.41 0.02 4.09
C LEU A 51 -13.41 -0.33 5.19
N GLU A 52 -14.69 -0.25 4.88
CA GLU A 52 -15.78 -0.62 5.76
C GLU A 52 -16.70 -1.61 5.04
N GLN A 53 -17.56 -2.29 5.82
CA GLN A 53 -18.53 -3.23 5.25
C GLN A 53 -17.91 -4.36 4.42
N LEU A 54 -16.64 -4.72 4.68
CA LEU A 54 -15.94 -5.76 3.94
C LEU A 54 -16.59 -7.12 4.21
N ARG A 55 -17.03 -7.80 3.14
CA ARG A 55 -17.64 -9.13 3.17
C ARG A 55 -17.26 -9.94 1.91
N PRO A 56 -17.12 -11.28 2.00
CA PRO A 56 -16.94 -12.10 0.81
C PRO A 56 -18.15 -12.01 -0.13
N SER A 57 -17.90 -11.78 -1.41
CA SER A 57 -18.95 -11.56 -2.43
C SER A 57 -19.92 -12.74 -2.53
N PHE A 58 -19.47 -13.96 -2.22
CA PHE A 58 -20.30 -15.18 -2.29
C PHE A 58 -21.25 -15.38 -1.09
N VAL A 59 -21.07 -14.65 0.02
CA VAL A 59 -21.94 -14.74 1.24
C VAL A 59 -22.56 -13.38 1.58
N GLY A 60 -22.33 -12.34 0.77
CA GLY A 60 -22.69 -10.97 1.11
C GLY A 60 -24.18 -10.74 1.41
N SER A 61 -25.09 -11.52 0.80
CA SER A 61 -26.54 -11.45 1.03
C SER A 61 -27.03 -12.25 2.25
N VAL A 62 -26.24 -13.20 2.74
CA VAL A 62 -26.61 -14.12 3.84
C VAL A 62 -26.03 -13.66 5.19
N LEU A 63 -24.93 -12.92 5.17
CA LEU A 63 -24.29 -12.42 6.38
C LEU A 63 -25.10 -11.29 7.05
N PRO A 64 -25.41 -11.39 8.36
CA PRO A 64 -26.04 -10.31 9.10
C PRO A 64 -25.20 -9.03 9.02
N LYS A 65 -25.85 -7.86 8.94
CA LYS A 65 -25.19 -6.54 8.85
C LYS A 65 -24.15 -6.27 9.96
N GLY A 66 -24.25 -6.96 11.11
CA GLY A 66 -23.32 -6.87 12.23
C GLY A 66 -22.00 -7.64 12.05
N LEU A 67 -21.86 -8.50 11.04
CA LEU A 67 -20.67 -9.31 10.80
C LEU A 67 -19.82 -8.77 9.64
N THR A 68 -19.58 -7.46 9.64
CA THR A 68 -18.77 -6.80 8.62
C THR A 68 -17.41 -6.39 9.17
N LEU A 69 -16.39 -6.44 8.32
CA LEU A 69 -15.04 -6.03 8.70
C LEU A 69 -14.79 -4.59 8.31
N SER A 70 -14.10 -3.87 9.19
CA SER A 70 -13.51 -2.57 8.88
C SER A 70 -12.01 -2.63 9.08
N SER A 71 -11.27 -1.93 8.24
CA SER A 71 -9.83 -1.80 8.39
C SER A 71 -9.39 -0.44 7.88
N GLU A 72 -8.42 0.14 8.57
CA GLU A 72 -7.66 1.27 8.07
C GLU A 72 -6.26 0.78 7.76
N ASN A 73 -5.78 1.04 6.55
CA ASN A 73 -4.50 0.56 6.07
C ASN A 73 -3.70 1.74 5.52
N ALA A 74 -2.43 1.81 5.88
CA ALA A 74 -1.49 2.80 5.36
C ALA A 74 -0.31 2.09 4.69
N ALA A 75 0.09 2.56 3.51
CA ALA A 75 1.27 2.09 2.80
C ALA A 75 2.23 3.26 2.57
N HIS A 76 3.41 3.16 3.17
CA HIS A 76 4.49 4.11 2.98
C HIS A 76 5.33 3.66 1.79
N ARG A 77 5.43 4.51 0.78
CA ARG A 77 6.03 4.18 -0.51
C ARG A 77 7.01 5.24 -0.99
N VAL A 78 7.99 4.82 -1.79
CA VAL A 78 8.99 5.67 -2.44
C VAL A 78 9.04 5.35 -3.92
N ALA A 79 9.13 6.38 -4.77
CA ALA A 79 9.42 6.20 -6.19
C ALA A 79 10.90 5.86 -6.37
N VAL A 80 11.18 4.73 -7.02
CA VAL A 80 12.53 4.21 -7.21
C VAL A 80 12.77 3.82 -8.66
N ARG A 81 14.03 3.70 -9.05
CA ARG A 81 14.43 2.96 -10.24
C ARG A 81 15.00 1.62 -9.80
N LEU A 82 14.54 0.55 -10.43
CA LEU A 82 15.05 -0.80 -10.26
C LEU A 82 15.52 -1.32 -11.62
N HIS A 83 16.81 -1.63 -11.73
CA HIS A 83 17.42 -2.03 -13.01
C HIS A 83 17.10 -1.05 -14.16
N GLY A 84 17.19 0.25 -13.86
CA GLY A 84 16.90 1.33 -14.82
C GLY A 84 15.42 1.61 -15.08
N LYS A 85 14.47 0.81 -14.55
CA LYS A 85 13.03 0.98 -14.78
C LYS A 85 12.33 1.66 -13.59
N PRO A 86 11.34 2.53 -13.83
CA PRO A 86 10.50 3.08 -12.76
C PRO A 86 9.78 1.98 -11.97
N ALA A 87 9.76 2.12 -10.65
CA ALA A 87 9.08 1.22 -9.74
C ALA A 87 8.69 1.95 -8.45
N VAL A 88 7.85 1.30 -7.64
CA VAL A 88 7.46 1.78 -6.32
C VAL A 88 7.92 0.79 -5.26
N TYR A 89 8.67 1.30 -4.28
CA TYR A 89 9.11 0.52 -3.12
C TYR A 89 8.22 0.84 -1.91
N VAL A 90 7.50 -0.15 -1.40
CA VAL A 90 6.70 -0.04 -0.17
C VAL A 90 7.51 -0.62 0.99
N PHE A 91 8.08 0.27 1.81
CA PHE A 91 8.98 -0.12 2.91
C PHE A 91 8.24 -0.38 4.22
N ARG A 92 7.01 0.12 4.36
CA ARG A 92 6.19 -0.07 5.57
C ARG A 92 4.72 -0.12 5.22
N ARG A 93 4.01 -1.07 5.84
CA ARG A 93 2.56 -1.20 5.81
C ARG A 93 2.04 -1.21 7.24
N ASP A 94 1.03 -0.40 7.52
CA ASP A 94 0.36 -0.34 8.81
C ASP A 94 -1.11 -0.73 8.62
N THR A 95 -1.69 -1.43 9.59
CA THR A 95 -3.11 -1.80 9.60
C THR A 95 -3.71 -1.64 11.00
N SER A 96 -4.92 -1.09 11.09
CA SER A 96 -5.65 -0.95 12.36
C SER A 96 -6.39 -2.22 12.79
N SER A 97 -6.47 -3.24 11.93
CA SER A 97 -7.20 -4.48 12.22
C SER A 97 -6.28 -5.56 12.80
N ARG A 98 -6.58 -6.01 14.03
CA ARG A 98 -5.86 -7.12 14.71
C ARG A 98 -5.93 -8.43 13.93
N MET A 99 -6.97 -8.63 13.11
CA MET A 99 -7.14 -9.83 12.27
C MET A 99 -6.31 -9.76 10.97
N ASN A 100 -6.12 -8.56 10.39
CA ASN A 100 -5.19 -8.38 9.27
C ASN A 100 -3.72 -8.54 9.69
N HIS A 101 -3.42 -8.28 10.97
CA HIS A 101 -2.09 -8.50 11.54
C HIS A 101 -1.65 -9.97 11.47
N TRP A 102 -2.59 -10.91 11.61
CA TRP A 102 -2.32 -12.36 11.50
C TRP A 102 -2.27 -12.86 10.04
N ALA A 103 -2.95 -12.17 9.10
CA ALA A 103 -3.00 -12.57 7.69
C ALA A 103 -1.83 -12.05 6.83
N GLY A 104 -0.79 -11.47 7.43
CA GLY A 104 0.41 -11.00 6.71
C GLY A 104 0.35 -9.57 6.16
N ALA A 105 -0.66 -8.77 6.56
CA ALA A 105 -0.79 -7.38 6.08
C ALA A 105 0.35 -6.44 6.54
N CYS A 106 1.10 -6.82 7.58
CA CYS A 106 2.27 -6.09 8.09
C CYS A 106 3.61 -6.52 7.48
N SER A 107 3.63 -7.50 6.56
CA SER A 107 4.89 -7.97 5.99
C SER A 107 5.49 -6.96 5.00
N PRO A 108 6.74 -6.51 5.19
CA PRO A 108 7.44 -5.69 4.21
C PRO A 108 7.92 -6.58 3.07
N ALA A 109 7.17 -6.62 1.97
CA ALA A 109 7.66 -6.98 0.64
C ALA A 109 6.54 -6.77 -0.39
N SER A 110 6.71 -5.82 -1.28
CA SER A 110 6.52 -6.04 -2.72
C SER A 110 6.95 -4.80 -3.50
N THR A 111 7.91 -4.98 -4.40
CA THR A 111 8.17 -4.05 -5.49
C THR A 111 7.03 -4.22 -6.48
N THR A 112 6.19 -3.20 -6.65
CA THR A 112 5.18 -3.18 -7.71
C THR A 112 5.71 -2.29 -8.84
N SER A 113 5.87 -2.86 -10.03
CA SER A 113 6.09 -2.09 -11.25
C SER A 113 4.82 -1.31 -11.55
N ASP A 114 4.88 0.02 -11.43
CA ASP A 114 3.76 0.89 -11.78
C ASP A 114 3.76 1.04 -13.31
N SER A 115 2.91 0.26 -13.99
CA SER A 115 2.65 0.38 -15.43
C SER A 115 1.60 1.46 -15.66
N SER A 116 1.96 2.71 -15.37
CA SER A 116 1.14 3.87 -15.71
C SER A 116 1.89 4.63 -16.80
N THR A 117 1.51 4.36 -18.06
CA THR A 117 1.92 5.12 -19.26
C THR A 117 0.79 6.08 -19.61
#